data_AF-A0A9E3DE20-F1
#
_entry.id   AF-A0A9E3DE20-F1
#
_cell.length_a   1.000
_cell.length_b   1.000
_cell.length_c   1.000
_cell.angle_alpha   90.00
_cell.angle_beta   90.00
_cell.angle_gamma   90.00
#
_symmetry.space_group_name_H-M   'P 1'
#
loop_
_entity.id
_entity.type
_entity.pdbx_description
1 polymer ?
#
loop_
_entity_poly.entity_id
_entity_poly.type
_entity_poly.pdbx_seq_one_letter_code
_entity_poly.pdbx_strand_id
1 'polypeptide(L)'
;RVNPVAYFDIDGKIYVIGSAAGRENNPAWVHNIRANPQVSVEIGDEAAKSATAHELPRDRRDAIYRTVVERAPGFGEYQEQTDRIIPVFELVTQ
;
A
#
# COMPACT_ATOMS: atom_id res chain seq x y z
N ARG A 1 -15.61 -3.87 -1.10
CA ARG A 1 -15.64 -2.53 -0.45
C ARG A 1 -14.73 -1.61 -1.24
N VAL A 2 -15.03 -0.32 -1.35
CA VAL A 2 -14.18 0.67 -2.02
C VAL A 2 -13.48 1.52 -0.94
N ASN A 3 -12.18 1.76 -1.09
CA ASN A 3 -11.38 2.55 -0.14
C ASN A 3 -10.45 3.49 -0.93
N PRO A 4 -10.60 4.82 -0.79
CA PRO A 4 -9.60 5.76 -1.29
C PRO A 4 -8.31 5.61 -0.48
N VAL A 5 -7.18 5.44 -1.16
CA VAL A 5 -5.85 5.30 -0.55
C VAL A 5 -4.81 6.05 -1.38
N ALA A 6 -3.70 6.43 -0.76
CA ALA A 6 -2.53 6.89 -1.50
C ALA A 6 -1.90 5.72 -2.26
N TYR A 7 -1.44 5.97 -3.49
CA TYR A 7 -0.61 5.06 -4.26
C TYR A 7 0.72 5.74 -4.62
N PHE A 8 1.72 4.92 -4.93
CA PHE A 8 3.03 5.37 -5.36
C PHE A 8 3.45 4.58 -6.61
N ASP A 9 3.79 5.30 -7.68
CA ASP A 9 4.51 4.73 -8.82
C ASP A 9 6.01 4.81 -8.55
N ILE A 10 6.66 3.65 -8.36
CA ILE A 10 8.10 3.54 -8.15
C ILE A 10 8.64 2.55 -9.16
N ASP A 11 9.47 3.05 -10.08
CA ASP A 11 10.07 2.30 -11.17
C ASP A 11 9.05 1.56 -12.06
N GLY A 12 7.91 2.22 -12.35
CA GLY A 12 6.86 1.67 -13.21
C GLY A 12 5.99 0.61 -12.52
N LYS A 13 6.09 0.49 -11.19
CA LYS A 13 5.28 -0.40 -10.37
C LYS A 13 4.42 0.40 -9.41
N ILE A 14 3.18 -0.02 -9.25
CA ILE A 14 2.20 0.64 -8.38
C ILE A 14 2.22 0.01 -7.00
N TYR A 15 2.35 0.83 -5.96
CA TYR A 15 2.32 0.40 -4.56
C TYR A 15 1.25 1.12 -3.77
N VAL A 16 0.59 0.39 -2.87
CA VAL A 16 -0.37 0.96 -1.89
C VAL A 16 0.05 0.61 -0.46
N ILE A 17 -0.20 1.54 0.47
CA ILE A 17 0.37 1.50 1.82
C ILE A 17 -0.73 1.38 2.87
N GLY A 18 -0.67 0.32 3.68
CA GLY A 18 -1.59 0.07 4.79
C GLY A 18 -1.28 0.91 6.04
N SER A 19 -1.03 2.22 5.90
CA SER A 19 -0.52 3.05 6.99
C SER A 19 -1.55 3.36 8.07
N ALA A 20 -2.84 3.47 7.72
CA ALA A 20 -3.89 3.92 8.63
C ALA A 20 -3.50 5.14 9.49
N ALA A 21 -2.71 6.06 8.93
CA ALA A 21 -2.14 7.22 9.62
C ALA A 21 -1.46 6.87 10.96
N GLY A 22 -0.68 5.78 11.00
CA GLY A 22 0.09 5.38 12.19
C GLY A 22 -0.72 4.67 13.27
N ARG A 23 -2.01 4.37 13.04
CA ARG A 23 -2.83 3.62 14.00
C ARG A 23 -2.25 2.23 14.29
N GLU A 24 -2.46 1.79 15.53
CA GLU A 24 -2.04 0.48 16.07
C GLU A 24 -2.52 -0.69 15.21
N ASN A 25 -3.75 -0.60 14.67
CA ASN A 25 -4.35 -1.64 13.86
C ASN A 25 -4.23 -1.36 12.36
N ASN A 26 -4.08 -2.43 11.57
CA ASN A 26 -4.15 -2.34 10.11
C ASN A 26 -5.55 -1.87 9.67
N PRO A 27 -5.66 -1.10 8.56
CA PRO A 27 -6.96 -0.76 8.02
C PRO A 27 -7.67 -2.02 7.50
N ALA A 28 -9.01 -2.06 7.59
CA ALA A 28 -9.79 -3.25 7.26
C ALA A 28 -9.51 -3.82 5.86
N TRP A 29 -9.18 -2.97 4.88
CA TRP A 29 -8.85 -3.44 3.53
C TRP A 29 -7.60 -4.31 3.47
N VAL A 30 -6.61 -4.12 4.36
CA VAL A 30 -5.43 -4.98 4.44
C VAL A 30 -5.82 -6.42 4.76
N HIS A 31 -6.76 -6.59 5.70
CA HIS A 31 -7.28 -7.92 6.03
C HIS A 31 -8.04 -8.54 4.85
N ASN A 32 -8.81 -7.72 4.11
CA ASN A 32 -9.52 -8.18 2.93
C ASN A 32 -8.55 -8.65 1.83
N ILE A 33 -7.49 -7.90 1.55
CA ILE A 33 -6.49 -8.26 0.53
C ILE A 33 -5.71 -9.52 0.92
N ARG A 34 -5.33 -9.66 2.19
CA ARG A 34 -4.69 -10.88 2.69
C ARG A 34 -5.58 -12.13 2.55
N ALA A 35 -6.89 -11.96 2.67
CA ALA A 35 -7.85 -13.05 2.47
C ALA A 35 -8.15 -13.32 0.99
N ASN A 36 -8.19 -12.27 0.16
CA ASN A 36 -8.39 -12.38 -1.28
C ASN A 36 -7.60 -11.27 -2.02
N PRO A 37 -6.50 -11.61 -2.71
CA PRO A 37 -5.62 -10.61 -3.32
C PRO A 37 -6.16 -10.03 -4.64
N GLN A 38 -7.28 -10.54 -5.16
CA GLN A 38 -7.90 -10.02 -6.38
C GLN A 38 -8.63 -8.70 -6.07
N VAL A 39 -8.20 -7.62 -6.71
CA VAL A 39 -8.73 -6.27 -6.50
C VAL A 39 -9.09 -5.61 -7.83
N SER A 40 -9.95 -4.61 -7.75
CA SER A 40 -10.22 -3.67 -8.85
C SER A 40 -9.70 -2.30 -8.43
N VAL A 41 -8.94 -1.65 -9.30
CA VAL A 41 -8.17 -0.44 -9.00
C VAL A 41 -8.49 0.61 -10.05
N GLU A 42 -8.79 1.82 -9.59
CA GLU A 42 -9.06 3.00 -10.41
C GLU A 42 -8.00 4.06 -10.07
N ILE A 43 -7.32 4.60 -11.08
CA ILE A 43 -6.27 5.61 -10.92
C ILE A 43 -6.54 6.74 -11.91
N GLY A 44 -6.72 7.96 -11.39
CA GLY A 44 -7.07 9.12 -12.22
C GLY A 44 -8.41 8.93 -12.92
N ASP A 45 -8.49 9.30 -14.19
CA ASP A 45 -9.69 9.19 -15.03
C ASP A 45 -9.79 7.83 -15.77
N GLU A 46 -8.91 6.87 -15.45
CA GLU A 46 -8.93 5.55 -16.07
C GLU A 46 -10.08 4.69 -15.56
N ALA A 47 -10.65 3.85 -16.43
CA ALA A 47 -11.59 2.83 -15.99
C ALA A 47 -10.94 1.84 -15.02
N ALA A 48 -11.70 1.37 -14.05
CA ALA A 48 -11.20 0.41 -13.06
C ALA A 48 -10.66 -0.87 -13.73
N LYS A 49 -9.44 -1.27 -13.35
CA LYS A 49 -8.73 -2.44 -13.87
C LYS A 49 -8.61 -3.52 -12.81
N SER A 50 -8.69 -4.77 -13.24
CA SER A 50 -8.36 -5.92 -12.38
C SER A 50 -6.86 -5.92 -12.07
N ALA A 51 -6.51 -6.19 -10.82
CA ALA A 51 -5.13 -6.35 -10.39
C ALA A 51 -5.03 -7.43 -9.30
N THR A 52 -3.83 -7.98 -9.15
CA THR A 52 -3.47 -8.81 -8.00
C THR A 52 -2.59 -8.00 -7.05
N ALA A 53 -2.97 -7.94 -5.78
CA ALA A 53 -2.19 -7.29 -4.75
C ALA A 53 -1.24 -8.28 -4.07
N HIS A 54 0.06 -7.96 -4.09
CA HIS A 54 1.11 -8.76 -3.48
C HIS A 54 1.71 -8.01 -2.29
N GLU A 55 1.51 -8.55 -1.08
CA GLU A 55 2.16 -8.02 0.12
C GLU A 55 3.67 -8.25 0.01
N LEU A 56 4.45 -7.18 0.16
CA LEU A 56 5.90 -7.28 0.04
C LEU A 56 6.50 -7.96 1.28
N PRO A 57 7.50 -8.84 1.09
CA PRO A 57 8.33 -9.32 2.19
C PRO A 57 9.12 -8.16 2.79
N ARG A 58 9.60 -8.33 4.03
CA ARG A 58 10.11 -7.23 4.86
C ARG A 58 11.26 -6.44 4.21
N ASP A 59 12.20 -7.13 3.58
CA ASP A 59 13.36 -6.53 2.91
C ASP A 59 12.95 -5.63 1.74
N ARG A 60 12.05 -6.13 0.88
CA ARG A 60 11.50 -5.35 -0.25
C ARG A 60 10.59 -4.24 0.24
N ARG A 61 9.77 -4.51 1.26
CA ARG A 61 8.93 -3.52 1.94
C ARG A 61 9.77 -2.35 2.41
N ASP A 62 10.87 -2.58 3.11
CA ASP A 62 11.68 -1.52 3.72
C ASP A 62 12.37 -0.65 2.66
N ALA A 63 12.81 -1.24 1.55
CA ALA A 63 13.37 -0.50 0.42
C ALA A 63 12.33 0.43 -0.24
N ILE A 64 11.14 -0.11 -0.52
CA ILE A 64 10.04 0.68 -1.10
C ILE A 64 9.56 1.75 -0.12
N TYR A 65 9.40 1.41 1.16
CA TYR A 65 8.93 2.34 2.18
C TYR A 65 9.90 3.51 2.37
N ARG A 66 11.22 3.29 2.28
CA ARG A 66 12.21 4.38 2.30
C ARG A 66 11.98 5.37 1.16
N THR A 67 11.76 4.87 -0.05
CA THR A 67 11.45 5.69 -1.23
C THR A 67 10.12 6.44 -1.04
N VAL A 68 9.12 5.80 -0.41
CA VAL A 68 7.86 6.46 -0.05
C VAL A 68 8.10 7.60 0.94
N VAL A 69 8.91 7.41 1.98
CA VAL A 69 9.23 8.45 2.97
C VAL A 69 9.98 9.62 2.34
N GLU A 70 10.90 9.37 1.42
CA GLU A 70 11.60 10.41 0.67
C GLU A 70 10.64 11.31 -0.13
N ARG A 71 9.56 10.72 -0.68
CA ARG A 71 8.55 11.44 -1.48
C ARG A 71 7.42 12.03 -0.63
N ALA A 72 7.10 11.40 0.49
CA ALA A 72 6.01 11.75 1.38
C ALA A 72 6.44 11.54 2.85
N PRO A 73 7.15 12.52 3.45
CA PRO A 73 7.75 12.39 4.79
C PRO A 73 6.79 11.99 5.91
N GLY A 74 5.50 12.33 5.79
CA GLY A 74 4.46 11.93 6.77
C GLY A 74 4.33 10.41 6.95
N PHE A 75 4.73 9.59 5.98
CA PHE A 75 4.80 8.14 6.17
C PHE A 75 5.91 7.71 7.14
N GLY A 76 6.97 8.52 7.29
CA GLY A 76 7.99 8.31 8.32
C GLY A 76 7.39 8.48 9.71
N GLU A 77 6.67 9.58 9.92
CA GLU A 77 5.95 9.86 11.18
C GLU A 77 4.95 8.75 11.53
N TYR A 78 4.21 8.23 10.54
CA TYR A 78 3.30 7.11 10.78
C TYR A 78 4.01 5.83 11.22
N GLN A 79 5.22 5.57 10.73
CA GLN A 79 5.98 4.39 11.13
C GLN A 79 6.55 4.54 12.55
N GLU A 80 6.88 5.75 12.98
CA GLU A 80 7.33 6.01 14.37
C GLU A 80 6.19 5.88 15.39
N GLN A 81 4.95 6.08 14.97
CA GLN A 81 3.76 6.03 15.84
C GLN A 81 3.25 4.61 16.14
N THR A 82 3.86 3.56 15.56
CA THR A 82 3.38 2.18 15.75
C THR A 82 4.49 1.15 15.71
N ASP A 83 4.36 0.11 16.54
CA ASP A 83 5.26 -1.04 16.54
C ASP A 83 4.98 -2.04 15.40
N ARG A 84 3.82 -1.93 14.75
CA ARG A 84 3.50 -2.83 13.64
C ARG A 84 4.31 -2.50 12.41
N ILE A 85 4.55 -3.54 11.62
CA ILE A 85 5.10 -3.37 10.28
C ILE A 85 3.98 -2.86 9.39
N ILE A 86 4.06 -1.58 8.99
CA ILE A 86 3.13 -1.00 8.03
C ILE A 86 3.29 -1.77 6.70
N PRO A 87 2.23 -2.47 6.23
CA PRO A 87 2.33 -3.31 5.07
C PRO A 87 2.32 -2.47 3.79
N VAL A 88 3.09 -2.93 2.80
CA VAL A 88 3.15 -2.36 1.45
C VAL A 88 2.72 -3.45 0.49
N PHE A 89 1.84 -3.11 -0.44
CA PHE A 89 1.38 -4.04 -1.47
C PHE A 89 1.79 -3.52 -2.85
N GLU A 90 2.39 -4.38 -3.67
CA GLU A 90 2.53 -4.14 -5.10
C GLU A 90 1.22 -4.54 -5.81
N LEU A 91 0.72 -3.69 -6.70
CA LEU A 91 -0.45 -3.96 -7.52
C LEU A 91 0.00 -4.34 -8.92
N VAL A 92 -0.26 -5.59 -9.31
CA VAL A 92 0.04 -6.10 -10.65
C VAL A 92 -1.26 -6.13 -11.45
N THR A 93 -1.44 -5.14 -12.32
CA THR A 93 -2.60 -5.04 -13.22
C THR A 93 -2.58 -6.15 -14.26
N GLN A 94 -3.76 -6.68 -14.61
CA GLN A 94 -3.96 -7.67 -15.67
C GLN A 94 -4.27 -7.02 -17.01
#